data_AF-A0A7G9NXT3-F1
#
_entry.id   AF-A0A7G9NXT3-F1
#
_cell.length_a   1.000
_cell.length_b   1.000
_cell.length_c   1.000
_cell.angle_alpha   90.00
_cell.angle_beta   90.00
_cell.angle_gamma   90.00
#
_symmetry.space_group_name_H-M   'P 1'
#
loop_
_entity.id
_entity.type
_entity.pdbx_description
1 polymer ?
#
loop_
_entity_poly.entity_id
_entity_poly.type
_entity_poly.pdbx_seq_one_letter_code
_entity_poly.pdbx_strand_id
1 'polypeptide(L)'
;MKKIQPVRLMLMMLLGLVLAGGVLIAAEQSKPINSKCPMSGKSVDAEKTSQYTVQFCCGKCKSKFDKNPAAYTQKVAHAEEGKCPMSGKDVDEEKSSTVTVGFCCGKCKAKFDKDPKKYIGKVNPS
;
A
#
# COMPACT_ATOMS: atom_id res chain seq x y z
N MET A 1 8.56 -43.64 2.90
CA MET A 1 7.53 -42.98 3.71
C MET A 1 6.57 -42.27 2.73
N LYS A 2 5.52 -42.93 2.21
CA LYS A 2 4.13 -42.97 2.75
C LYS A 2 3.76 -41.58 3.32
N LYS A 3 2.91 -40.74 2.71
CA LYS A 3 1.58 -40.99 2.11
C LYS A 3 1.23 -39.93 1.05
N ILE A 4 0.91 -40.40 -0.14
CA ILE A 4 0.13 -39.73 -1.19
C ILE A 4 -1.30 -40.32 -1.09
N GLN A 5 -2.33 -39.58 -1.56
CA GLN A 5 -3.79 -39.88 -1.65
C GLN A 5 -4.65 -39.26 -0.52
N PRO A 6 -5.92 -38.81 -0.77
CA PRO A 6 -6.81 -39.12 -1.91
C PRO A 6 -7.71 -37.93 -2.36
N VAL A 7 -7.45 -37.25 -3.48
CA VAL A 7 -8.40 -36.24 -4.02
C VAL A 7 -8.72 -36.47 -5.50
N ARG A 8 -8.28 -37.58 -6.09
CA ARG A 8 -8.36 -37.81 -7.54
C ARG A 8 -9.33 -38.93 -7.97
N LEU A 9 -10.34 -39.30 -7.18
CA LEU A 9 -11.25 -40.38 -7.64
C LEU A 9 -12.70 -40.38 -7.14
N MET A 10 -13.40 -39.25 -7.23
CA MET A 10 -14.88 -39.24 -7.35
C MET A 10 -15.24 -38.04 -8.22
N LEU A 11 -15.21 -38.13 -9.56
CA LEU A 11 -16.25 -38.66 -10.43
C LEU A 11 -17.65 -38.06 -10.17
N MET A 12 -17.98 -37.08 -11.00
CA MET A 12 -19.25 -36.80 -11.68
C MET A 12 -20.57 -36.66 -10.90
N MET A 13 -21.27 -35.60 -11.31
CA MET A 13 -22.72 -35.40 -11.27
C MET A 13 -23.36 -35.16 -9.90
N LEU A 14 -23.63 -33.89 -9.61
CA LEU A 14 -25.01 -33.42 -9.42
C LEU A 14 -25.08 -31.92 -9.75
N LEU A 15 -25.91 -31.62 -10.75
CA LEU A 15 -26.32 -30.29 -11.19
C LEU A 15 -27.12 -29.64 -10.06
N GLY A 16 -26.53 -28.64 -9.40
CA GLY A 16 -27.18 -27.84 -8.37
C GLY A 16 -26.85 -26.38 -8.58
N LEU A 17 -27.74 -25.67 -9.28
CA LEU A 17 -27.76 -24.23 -9.46
C LEU A 17 -27.79 -23.54 -8.07
N VAL A 18 -26.63 -23.12 -7.56
CA VAL A 18 -26.56 -22.20 -6.41
C VAL A 18 -25.95 -20.88 -6.88
N LEU A 19 -26.88 -19.98 -7.15
CA LEU A 19 -26.81 -18.52 -7.18
C LEU A 19 -25.46 -17.89 -6.85
N ALA A 20 -25.01 -17.05 -7.79
CA ALA A 20 -23.89 -16.13 -7.69
C ALA A 20 -23.99 -15.21 -6.45
N GLY A 21 -23.49 -15.68 -5.30
CA GLY A 21 -23.15 -14.85 -4.16
C GLY A 21 -21.72 -14.34 -4.32
N GLY A 22 -21.53 -13.32 -5.16
CA GLY A 22 -20.27 -12.60 -5.21
C GLY A 22 -20.00 -11.98 -3.84
N VAL A 23 -19.10 -12.58 -3.05
CA VAL A 23 -18.55 -11.93 -1.87
C VAL A 23 -17.79 -10.72 -2.38
N LEU A 24 -18.41 -9.54 -2.28
CA LEU A 24 -17.71 -8.27 -2.40
C LEU A 24 -16.73 -8.22 -1.22
N ILE A 25 -15.51 -8.67 -1.45
CA ILE A 25 -14.38 -8.36 -0.58
C ILE A 25 -14.17 -6.86 -0.74
N ALA A 26 -14.84 -6.06 0.09
CA ALA A 26 -14.48 -4.67 0.27
C ALA A 26 -13.04 -4.67 0.78
N ALA A 27 -12.09 -4.27 -0.07
CA ALA A 27 -10.73 -4.06 0.35
C ALA A 27 -10.74 -2.99 1.44
N GLU A 28 -10.50 -3.41 2.69
CA GLU A 28 -10.26 -2.52 3.84
C GLU A 28 -9.02 -1.67 3.53
N GLN A 29 -9.22 -0.52 2.89
CA GLN A 29 -8.15 0.45 2.71
C GLN A 29 -7.82 1.06 4.06
N SER A 30 -6.57 0.91 4.49
CA SER A 30 -6.07 1.55 5.70
C SER A 30 -6.27 3.07 5.61
N LYS A 31 -6.61 3.71 6.74
CA LYS A 31 -6.84 5.16 6.78
C LYS A 31 -5.63 5.92 6.20
N PRO A 32 -5.88 7.03 5.46
CA PRO A 32 -4.80 7.87 4.97
C PRO A 32 -3.85 8.31 6.08
N ILE A 33 -2.54 8.34 5.79
CA ILE A 33 -1.52 8.82 6.74
C ILE A 33 -1.52 10.35 6.90
N ASN A 34 -2.40 11.04 6.18
CA ASN A 34 -2.52 12.50 6.14
C ASN A 34 -3.99 12.95 6.15
N SER A 35 -4.27 14.09 6.79
CA SER A 35 -5.57 14.77 6.83
C SER A 35 -5.65 15.95 5.88
N LYS A 36 -4.50 16.47 5.42
CA LYS A 36 -4.40 17.55 4.43
C LYS A 36 -3.84 17.03 3.13
N CYS A 37 -4.44 17.46 2.03
CA CYS A 37 -4.05 17.10 0.68
C CYS A 37 -2.62 17.62 0.38
N PRO A 38 -1.68 16.76 -0.02
CA PRO A 38 -0.29 17.15 -0.29
C PRO A 38 -0.14 18.10 -1.49
N MET A 39 -1.19 18.25 -2.30
CA MET A 39 -1.20 19.12 -3.47
C MET A 39 -1.72 20.53 -3.18
N SER A 40 -2.72 20.65 -2.29
CA SER A 40 -3.51 21.89 -2.13
C SER A 40 -3.67 22.35 -0.68
N GLY A 41 -3.32 21.52 0.32
CA GLY A 41 -3.53 21.80 1.73
C GLY A 41 -4.98 21.71 2.23
N LYS A 42 -5.96 21.47 1.34
CA LYS A 42 -7.36 21.23 1.73
C LYS A 42 -7.52 19.89 2.45
N SER A 43 -8.59 19.71 3.23
CA SER A 43 -8.87 18.44 3.89
C SER A 43 -9.01 17.29 2.88
N VAL A 44 -8.56 16.09 3.26
CA VAL A 44 -8.68 14.88 2.44
C VAL A 44 -10.12 14.39 2.37
N ASP A 45 -10.43 13.75 1.25
CA ASP A 45 -11.65 12.97 1.03
C ASP A 45 -11.30 11.49 1.19
N ALA A 46 -12.07 10.77 1.99
CA ALA A 46 -11.82 9.37 2.35
C ALA A 46 -11.88 8.42 1.14
N GLU A 47 -12.55 8.79 0.06
CA GLU A 47 -12.64 7.99 -1.16
C GLU A 47 -11.51 8.27 -2.15
N LYS A 48 -10.78 9.37 -1.97
CA LYS A 48 -9.75 9.80 -2.93
C LYS A 48 -8.39 9.47 -2.34
N THR A 49 -8.01 8.20 -2.47
CA THR A 49 -6.82 7.63 -1.86
C THR A 49 -5.95 6.89 -2.87
N SER A 50 -4.64 6.86 -2.66
CA SER A 50 -3.70 6.04 -3.42
C SER A 50 -2.78 5.28 -2.47
N GLN A 51 -2.43 4.05 -2.84
CA GLN A 51 -1.44 3.26 -2.12
C GLN A 51 -0.03 3.62 -2.59
N TYR A 52 0.91 3.72 -1.66
CA TYR A 52 2.32 3.95 -1.94
C TYR A 52 3.17 2.95 -1.16
N THR A 53 4.03 2.21 -1.84
CA THR A 53 4.90 1.20 -1.22
C THR A 53 6.31 1.74 -1.04
N VAL A 54 6.85 1.56 0.16
CA VAL A 54 8.22 1.90 0.52
C VAL A 54 8.96 0.61 0.85
N GLN A 55 10.13 0.41 0.25
CA GLN A 55 11.02 -0.70 0.56
C GLN A 55 12.15 -0.26 1.50
N PHE A 56 12.64 -1.20 2.30
CA PHE A 56 13.66 -0.97 3.31
C PHE A 56 14.75 -2.02 3.21
N CYS A 57 15.94 -1.71 3.72
CA CYS A 57 17.04 -2.66 3.75
C CYS A 57 16.89 -3.74 4.85
N CYS A 58 16.00 -3.53 5.83
CA CYS A 58 15.83 -4.46 6.95
C CYS A 58 14.53 -4.20 7.73
N GLY A 59 14.14 -5.19 8.55
CA GLY A 59 12.96 -5.11 9.41
C GLY A 59 12.98 -3.99 10.44
N LYS A 60 14.16 -3.55 10.92
CA LYS A 60 14.27 -2.42 11.85
C LYS A 60 13.89 -1.08 11.19
N CYS A 61 14.34 -0.85 9.96
CA CYS A 61 13.99 0.35 9.19
C CYS A 61 12.48 0.36 8.87
N LYS A 62 11.95 -0.78 8.42
CA LYS A 62 10.51 -0.99 8.21
C LYS A 62 9.71 -0.68 9.47
N SER A 63 10.05 -1.31 10.59
CA SER A 63 9.35 -1.11 11.87
C SER A 63 9.39 0.36 12.35
N LYS A 64 10.51 1.06 12.14
CA LYS A 64 10.63 2.49 12.47
C LYS A 64 9.71 3.34 11.59
N PHE A 65 9.58 3.02 10.30
CA PHE A 65 8.66 3.68 9.39
C PHE A 65 7.20 3.42 9.78
N ASP A 66 6.82 2.17 10.04
CA ASP A 66 5.43 1.78 10.36
C ASP A 66 4.85 2.51 11.57
N LYS A 67 5.70 2.89 12.54
CA LYS A 67 5.27 3.65 13.73
C LYS A 67 4.79 5.06 13.41
N ASN A 68 5.35 5.70 12.39
CA ASN A 68 4.98 7.05 11.98
C ASN A 68 5.41 7.29 10.52
N PRO A 69 4.69 6.72 9.54
CA PRO A 69 5.11 6.76 8.14
C PRO A 69 5.18 8.19 7.59
N ALA A 70 4.24 9.05 7.98
CA ALA A 70 4.16 10.43 7.52
C ALA A 70 5.38 11.28 7.95
N ALA A 71 6.05 10.96 9.07
CA ALA A 71 7.27 11.64 9.49
C ALA A 71 8.50 11.35 8.59
N TYR A 72 8.42 10.33 7.73
CA TYR A 72 9.55 9.89 6.91
C TYR A 72 9.33 10.09 5.40
N THR A 73 8.20 10.67 4.99
CA THR A 73 7.87 10.89 3.58
C THR A 73 8.89 11.73 2.83
N GLN A 74 9.49 12.73 3.49
CA GLN A 74 10.61 13.51 2.95
C GLN A 74 11.84 12.63 2.67
N LYS A 75 12.19 11.73 3.59
CA LYS A 75 13.30 10.79 3.37
C LYS A 75 13.00 9.82 2.23
N VAL A 76 11.74 9.39 2.11
CA VAL A 76 11.27 8.57 0.99
C VAL A 76 11.40 9.30 -0.35
N ALA A 77 11.05 10.59 -0.41
CA ALA A 77 11.16 11.39 -1.63
C ALA A 77 12.61 11.58 -2.08
N HIS A 78 13.54 11.71 -1.13
CA HIS A 78 14.96 11.93 -1.41
C HIS A 78 15.78 10.64 -1.56
N ALA A 79 15.19 9.48 -1.31
CA ALA A 79 15.88 8.21 -1.49
C ALA A 79 16.18 7.98 -2.98
N GLU A 80 17.43 7.61 -3.25
CA GLU A 80 17.81 7.06 -4.55
C GLU A 80 17.04 5.76 -4.81
N GLU A 81 16.83 5.46 -6.09
CA GLU A 81 16.16 4.22 -6.48
C GLU A 81 16.95 2.99 -5.99
N GLY A 82 16.24 2.02 -5.43
CA GLY A 82 16.86 0.83 -4.81
C GLY A 82 17.57 1.10 -3.48
N LYS A 83 17.54 2.34 -2.95
CA LYS A 83 18.14 2.66 -1.63
C LYS A 83 17.07 2.84 -0.55
N CYS A 84 17.37 2.29 0.61
CA CYS A 84 16.57 2.40 1.81
C CYS A 84 16.50 3.88 2.25
N PRO A 85 15.30 4.47 2.39
CA PRO A 85 15.16 5.88 2.75
C PRO A 85 15.65 6.21 4.17
N MET A 86 15.83 5.18 5.01
CA MET A 86 16.23 5.36 6.40
C MET A 86 17.75 5.36 6.60
N SER A 87 18.49 4.67 5.73
CA SER A 87 19.92 4.38 5.92
C SER A 87 20.78 4.53 4.67
N GLY A 88 20.18 4.63 3.47
CA GLY A 88 20.90 4.67 2.19
C GLY A 88 21.47 3.32 1.71
N LYS A 89 21.27 2.23 2.46
CA LYS A 89 21.68 0.88 2.04
C LYS A 89 20.74 0.30 0.99
N ASP A 90 21.17 -0.73 0.26
CA ASP A 90 20.31 -1.44 -0.70
C ASP A 90 19.04 -1.99 -0.04
N VAL A 91 17.91 -1.89 -0.76
CA VAL A 91 16.63 -2.41 -0.31
C VAL A 91 16.57 -3.93 -0.38
N ASP A 92 15.74 -4.51 0.48
CA ASP A 92 15.30 -5.90 0.44
C ASP A 92 13.81 -5.88 0.09
N GLU A 93 13.43 -6.51 -1.03
CA GLU A 93 12.06 -6.50 -1.56
C GLU A 93 11.04 -7.06 -0.56
N GLU A 94 11.44 -7.98 0.32
CA GLU A 94 10.58 -8.55 1.34
C GLU A 94 10.29 -7.56 2.48
N LYS A 95 11.10 -6.51 2.63
CA LYS A 95 10.97 -5.54 3.73
C LYS A 95 10.30 -4.29 3.20
N SER A 96 9.01 -4.39 2.88
CA SER A 96 8.22 -3.29 2.34
C SER A 96 7.02 -2.95 3.22
N SER A 97 6.61 -1.68 3.20
CA SER A 97 5.39 -1.18 3.83
C SER A 97 4.59 -0.36 2.84
N THR A 98 3.28 -0.62 2.78
CA THR A 98 2.34 0.13 1.96
C THR A 98 1.54 1.09 2.83
N VAL A 99 1.47 2.34 2.40
CA VAL A 99 0.71 3.40 3.08
C VAL A 99 -0.36 3.94 2.17
N THR A 100 -1.47 4.38 2.76
CA THR A 100 -2.54 5.07 2.05
C THR A 100 -2.30 6.57 2.12
N VAL A 101 -2.30 7.25 0.97
CA VAL A 101 -2.21 8.72 0.85
C VAL A 101 -3.58 9.25 0.43
N GLY A 102 -4.09 10.22 1.18
CA GLY A 102 -5.39 10.84 0.94
C GLY A 102 -5.27 12.16 0.16
N PHE A 103 -6.29 12.44 -0.66
CA PHE A 103 -6.37 13.64 -1.51
C PHE A 103 -7.73 14.32 -1.35
N CYS A 104 -7.79 15.63 -1.58
CA CYS A 104 -9.06 16.37 -1.51
C CYS A 104 -9.96 16.18 -2.75
N CYS A 105 -9.43 15.65 -3.85
CA CYS A 105 -10.18 15.43 -5.08
C CYS A 105 -9.46 14.47 -6.05
N GLY A 106 -10.19 13.96 -7.03
CA GLY A 106 -9.65 13.06 -8.06
C GLY A 106 -8.53 13.66 -8.91
N LYS A 107 -8.53 14.98 -9.17
CA LYS A 107 -7.43 15.64 -9.90
C LYS A 107 -6.11 15.62 -9.11
N CYS A 108 -6.15 15.81 -7.80
CA CYS A 108 -4.97 15.74 -6.93
C CYS A 108 -4.44 14.30 -6.87
N LYS A 109 -5.34 13.32 -6.70
CA LYS A 109 -5.01 11.89 -6.77
C LYS A 109 -4.33 11.54 -8.10
N ALA A 110 -4.95 11.89 -9.22
CA ALA A 110 -4.40 11.61 -10.54
C ALA A 110 -3.03 12.27 -10.79
N LYS A 111 -2.79 13.46 -10.21
CA LYS A 111 -1.48 14.11 -10.28
C LYS A 111 -0.42 13.37 -9.46
N PHE A 112 -0.79 12.85 -8.29
CA PHE A 112 0.09 12.01 -7.48
C PHE A 112 0.42 10.70 -8.20
N ASP A 113 -0.59 10.00 -8.72
CA ASP A 113 -0.40 8.69 -9.37
C ASP A 113 0.53 8.74 -10.59
N LYS A 114 0.62 9.90 -11.27
CA LYS A 114 1.54 10.11 -12.39
C LYS A 114 3.01 10.23 -11.99
N ASP A 115 3.29 10.75 -10.81
CA ASP A 115 4.65 10.97 -10.33
C ASP A 115 4.70 10.93 -8.79
N PRO A 116 4.47 9.75 -8.20
CA PRO A 116 4.25 9.65 -6.77
C PRO A 116 5.52 9.98 -5.98
N LYS A 117 6.71 9.66 -6.52
CA LYS A 117 8.01 9.99 -5.90
C LYS A 117 8.21 11.51 -5.75
N LYS A 118 7.78 12.31 -6.73
CA LYS A 118 7.85 13.79 -6.66
C LYS A 118 6.95 14.38 -5.58
N TYR A 119 5.85 13.73 -5.24
CA TYR A 119 4.82 14.28 -4.36
C TYR A 119 4.76 13.64 -2.98
N ILE A 120 5.34 12.45 -2.77
CA ILE A 120 5.29 11.75 -1.49
C ILE A 120 5.86 12.61 -0.36
N GLY A 121 6.95 13.37 -0.60
CA GLY A 121 7.52 14.25 0.42
C GLY A 121 6.57 15.35 0.92
N LYS A 122 5.56 15.73 0.13
CA LYS A 122 4.57 16.74 0.54
C LYS A 122 3.48 16.18 1.45
N VAL A 123 3.48 14.87 1.69
CA VAL A 123 2.56 14.22 2.62
C VAL A 123 3.06 14.47 4.04
N ASN A 124 2.44 15.45 4.70
CA ASN A 124 2.73 15.78 6.09
C ASN A 124 1.81 15.02 7.05
N PRO A 125 2.31 14.62 8.24
CA PRO A 125 1.46 14.12 9.30
C PRO A 125 0.44 15.19 9.69
N SER A 126 -0.70 14.71 10.18
CA SER A 126 -1.77 15.54 10.74
C SER A 126 -1.55 15.82 12.21
#